data_AF-A0A963XMW7-F1
#
_entry.id   AF-A0A963XMW7-F1
#
_cell.length_a   1.000
_cell.length_b   1.000
_cell.length_c   1.000
_cell.angle_alpha   90.00
_cell.angle_beta   90.00
_cell.angle_gamma   90.00
#
_symmetry.space_group_name_H-M   'P 1'
#
loop_
_entity.id
_entity.type
_entity.pdbx_description
1 polymer ?
#
loop_
_entity_poly.entity_id
_entity_poly.type
_entity_poly.pdbx_seq_one_letter_code
_entity_poly.pdbx_strand_id
1 'polypeptide(L)' 'MTPWRDLPLDRQTALQIAYGEEMARQTGTCSLDEKIARFAAWLAPQGISFGAEDLPRRRVPGSHSTK' A
#
# COMPACT_ATOMS: atom_id res chain seq x y z
N MET A 1 13.84 -3.42 -7.53
CA MET A 1 12.43 -3.10 -7.27
C MET A 1 12.41 -1.99 -6.22
N THR A 2 11.71 -0.88 -6.47
CA THR A 2 11.71 0.28 -5.57
C THR A 2 10.65 0.09 -4.47
N PRO A 3 11.00 0.24 -3.18
CA PRO A 3 10.01 0.17 -2.10
C PRO A 3 9.00 1.31 -2.21
N TRP A 4 7.73 1.04 -1.90
CA TRP A 4 6.68 2.06 -1.94
C TRP A 4 7.00 3.27 -1.04
N ARG A 5 7.54 3.05 0.15
CA ARG A 5 7.95 4.12 1.10
C ARG A 5 9.01 5.06 0.55
N ASP A 6 9.80 4.59 -0.42
CA ASP A 6 10.89 5.35 -1.04
C ASP A 6 10.40 6.18 -2.24
N LEU A 7 9.15 5.95 -2.68
CA LEU A 7 8.57 6.72 -3.77
C LEU A 7 8.29 8.17 -3.35
N PRO A 8 8.42 9.14 -4.29
CA PRO A 8 7.93 10.49 -4.06
C PRO A 8 6.43 10.48 -3.72
N LEU A 9 6.02 11.37 -2.81
CA LEU A 9 4.64 11.46 -2.35
C LEU A 9 3.63 11.67 -3.51
N ASP A 10 4.05 12.46 -4.51
CA ASP A 10 3.27 12.69 -5.72
C ASP A 10 3.01 11.38 -6.49
N ARG A 11 4.06 10.56 -6.64
CA ARG A 11 3.96 9.25 -7.30
C ARG A 11 3.09 8.28 -6.50
N GLN A 12 3.22 8.25 -5.17
CA GLN A 12 2.36 7.44 -4.31
C GLN A 12 0.89 7.85 -4.44
N THR A 13 0.62 9.14 -4.52
CA THR A 13 -0.73 9.68 -4.67
C THR A 13 -1.32 9.29 -6.02
N ALA A 14 -0.58 9.50 -7.11
CA ALA A 14 -1.01 9.13 -8.45
C ALA A 14 -1.35 7.62 -8.57
N LEU A 15 -0.51 6.76 -7.99
CA LEU A 15 -0.73 5.31 -7.99
C LEU A 15 -1.96 4.90 -7.17
N GLN A 16 -2.19 5.54 -6.02
CA GLN A 16 -3.39 5.29 -5.22
C GLN A 16 -4.67 5.70 -5.95
N ILE A 17 -4.66 6.85 -6.64
CA ILE A 17 -5.80 7.32 -7.44
C ILE A 17 -6.07 6.34 -8.59
N ALA A 18 -5.04 5.99 -9.37
CA ALA A 18 -5.19 5.07 -10.49
C ALA A 18 -5.72 3.68 -10.06
N TYR A 19 -5.23 3.17 -8.93
CA TYR A 19 -5.72 1.91 -8.37
C TYR A 19 -7.15 2.03 -7.80
N GLY A 20 -7.51 3.19 -7.25
CA GLY A 20 -8.87 3.48 -6.80
C GLY A 20 -9.90 3.40 -7.93
N GLU A 21 -9.57 3.97 -9.09
CA GLU A 21 -10.40 3.89 -10.30
C GLU A 21 -10.56 2.45 -10.83
N GLU A 22 -9.48 1.65 -10.77
CA GLU A 22 -9.52 0.23 -11.14
C GLU A 22 -10.40 -0.58 -10.16
N MET A 23 -10.30 -0.28 -8.87
CA MET A 23 -11.10 -0.94 -7.83
C MET A 23 -12.57 -0.50 -7.83
N ALA A 24 -12.90 0.71 -8.26
CA ALA A 24 -14.28 1.18 -8.40
C ALA A 24 -15.09 0.32 -9.39
N ARG A 25 -14.41 -0.35 -10.31
CA ARG A 25 -15.02 -1.29 -11.27
C ARG A 25 -15.26 -2.69 -10.69
N GLN A 26 -14.71 -2.99 -9.51
CA GLN A 26 -14.81 -4.30 -8.89
C GLN A 26 -15.77 -4.29 -7.70
N THR A 27 -16.85 -5.06 -7.80
CA THR A 27 -17.82 -5.24 -6.72
C THR A 27 -17.47 -6.51 -5.94
N GLY A 28 -16.84 -6.37 -4.77
CA GLY A 28 -16.49 -7.53 -3.95
C GLY A 28 -16.09 -7.19 -2.52
N THR A 29 -16.61 -7.95 -1.56
CA THR A 29 -16.10 -8.00 -0.19
C THR A 29 -14.79 -8.78 -0.17
N CYS A 30 -13.66 -8.10 -0.36
CA CYS A 30 -12.33 -8.70 -0.22
C CYS A 30 -11.72 -8.32 1.13
N SER A 31 -11.07 -9.30 1.76
CA SER A 31 -10.27 -9.12 2.99
C SER A 31 -9.13 -8.14 2.78
N LEU A 32 -8.62 -7.55 3.86
CA LEU A 32 -7.49 -6.61 3.79
C LEU A 32 -6.25 -7.26 3.17
N ASP A 33 -5.93 -8.50 3.54
CA ASP A 33 -4.79 -9.26 2.99
C ASP A 33 -4.89 -9.41 1.46
N GLU A 34 -6.08 -9.74 0.97
CA GLU A 34 -6.34 -9.89 -0.47
C GLU A 34 -6.22 -8.54 -1.20
N LYS A 35 -6.60 -7.43 -0.56
CA LYS A 35 -6.39 -6.07 -1.09
C LYS A 35 -4.90 -5.74 -1.18
N ILE A 36 -4.11 -6.09 -0.15
CA ILE A 36 -2.65 -5.89 -0.15
C ILE A 36 -2.02 -6.70 -1.28
N ALA A 37 -2.35 -7.99 -1.39
CA ALA A 37 -1.80 -8.87 -2.42
C ALA A 37 -2.15 -8.39 -3.84
N ARG A 38 -3.41 -7.97 -4.07
CA ARG A 38 -3.84 -7.42 -5.36
C ARG A 38 -3.11 -6.12 -5.70
N PHE A 39 -2.96 -5.21 -4.72
CA PHE A 39 -2.25 -3.96 -4.94
C PHE A 39 -0.75 -4.20 -5.22
N ALA A 40 -0.12 -5.10 -4.47
CA ALA A 40 1.26 -5.51 -4.71
C ALA A 40 1.45 -6.12 -6.10
N ALA A 41 0.53 -6.99 -6.53
CA ALA A 41 0.55 -7.59 -7.87
C ALA A 41 0.38 -6.53 -8.98
N TRP A 42 -0.45 -5.50 -8.76
CA TRP A 42 -0.63 -4.39 -9.69
C TRP A 42 0.60 -3.47 -9.77
N LEU A 43 1.34 -3.32 -8.67
CA LEU A 43 2.57 -2.52 -8.60
C LEU A 43 3.81 -3.25 -9.13
N ALA A 44 3.83 -4.59 -9.05
CA ALA A 44 4.96 -5.40 -9.48
C ALA A 44 5.46 -5.13 -10.91
N PRO A 45 4.60 -5.07 -11.96
CA PRO A 45 5.04 -4.74 -13.32
C PRO A 45 5.58 -3.30 -13.46
N GLN A 46 5.26 -2.42 -12.52
CA GLN A 46 5.74 -1.03 -12.49
C GLN A 46 7.09 -0.90 -11.77
N GLY A 47 7.68 -2.03 -11.35
CA GLY A 47 8.96 -2.11 -10.66
C GLY A 47 8.90 -1.71 -9.18
N ILE A 48 7.70 -1.67 -8.59
CA ILE A 48 7.45 -1.19 -7.23
C ILE A 48 7.10 -2.37 -6.33
N SER A 49 7.71 -2.42 -5.14
CA SER A 49 7.38 -3.39 -4.09
C SER A 49 6.49 -2.75 -3.04
N PHE A 50 5.38 -3.42 -2.70
CA PHE A 50 4.45 -3.03 -1.65
C PHE A 50 4.07 -4.25 -0.81
N GLY A 51 3.92 -4.06 0.50
CA GLY A 51 3.58 -5.14 1.44
C GLY A 51 2.91 -4.62 2.71
N ALA A 52 2.54 -5.53 3.61
CA ALA A 52 1.86 -5.19 4.86
C ALA A 52 2.68 -4.26 5.78
N GLU A 53 4.01 -4.28 5.66
CA GLU A 53 4.94 -3.38 6.35
C GLU A 53 4.84 -1.91 5.88
N ASP A 54 4.29 -1.72 4.69
CA ASP A 54 4.14 -0.43 4.01
C ASP A 54 2.80 0.25 4.33
N LEU A 55 1.85 -0.55 4.82
CA LEU A 55 0.62 0.01 5.37
C LEU A 55 0.96 1.00 6.48
N PRO A 56 0.18 2.10 6.61
CA PRO A 56 0.31 2.99 7.73
C PRO A 56 0.03 2.19 9.00
N ARG A 57 1.11 1.70 9.61
CA ARG A 57 1.04 1.03 10.90
C ARG A 57 0.44 2.08 11.81
N ARG A 58 -0.77 1.81 12.32
CA ARG A 58 -1.41 2.69 13.30
C ARG A 58 -0.34 2.98 14.34
N ARG A 59 0.19 4.22 14.33
CA ARG A 59 1.16 4.64 15.34
C ARG A 59 0.37 4.53 16.62
N VAL A 60 0.57 3.45 17.36
CA VAL A 60 0.29 3.48 18.78
C VAL A 60 1.24 4.55 19.32
N PRO A 61 0.72 5.68 19.83
CA PRO A 61 1.60 6.64 20.49
C PRO A 61 2.18 5.92 21.71
N GLY A 62 3.51 5.71 21.70
CA GLY A 62 4.28 5.32 22.88
C GLY A 62 4.25 3.84 23.25
N SER A 63 5.29 3.12 22.83
CA SER A 63 5.95 2.17 23.74
C SER A 63 7.44 2.42 23.61
N HIS A 64 7.85 3.59 24.10
CA HIS A 64 9.25 3.84 24.41
C HIS A 64 9.54 3.07 25.70
N SER A 65 10.21 1.93 25.58
CA SER A 65 10.99 1.39 26.67
C SER A 65 12.06 2.41 27.04
N THR A 66 12.18 2.76 28.32
CA THR A 66 13.47 3.07 28.92
C THR A 66 13.39 2.78 30.42
N LYS A 67 14.08 1.70 30.78
CA LYS A 67 14.94 1.46 31.95
C LYS A 67 14.44 1.83 33.35
#